data_AF-A0A6B3GD89-F1
#
_entry.id   AF-A0A6B3GD89-F1
#
_cell.length_a   1.000
_cell.length_b   1.000
_cell.length_c   1.000
_cell.angle_alpha   90.00
_cell.angle_beta   90.00
_cell.angle_gamma   90.00
#
_symmetry.space_group_name_H-M   'P 1'
#
loop_
_entity.id
_entity.type
_entity.pdbx_description
1 polymer ?
#
loop_
_entity_poly.entity_id
_entity_poly.type
_entity_poly.pdbx_seq_one_letter_code
_entity_poly.pdbx_strand_id
1 'polypeptide(L)'
;MSPRHEIPRTARAFATFAAGAGGRLLHLAALLTAEPPDKAPYARRLLTAALARAYADWDASRDDDPYERARQHLVTRYARSAWHRRLAPAGRPSGSGPLGPLTPCERVTVVLRLYEGVSEEQAAALLGLPVER
;
A
#
# COMPACT_ATOMS: atom_id res chain seq x y z
N MET A 1 5.09 16.99 -37.76
CA MET A 1 3.73 16.84 -37.21
C MET A 1 3.78 15.73 -36.19
N SER A 2 4.09 16.03 -34.92
CA SER A 2 4.22 15.00 -33.88
C SER A 2 2.84 14.45 -33.54
N PRO A 3 2.66 13.12 -33.43
CA PRO A 3 1.38 12.57 -33.03
C PRO A 3 1.06 13.10 -31.63
N ARG A 4 -0.03 13.87 -31.51
CA ARG A 4 -0.63 14.16 -30.21
C ARG A 4 -0.88 12.80 -29.57
N HIS A 5 -0.11 12.46 -28.55
CA HIS A 5 -0.38 11.28 -27.75
C HIS A 5 -1.69 11.54 -27.04
N GLU A 6 -2.80 11.15 -27.66
CA GLU A 6 -4.09 11.10 -26.98
C GLU A 6 -3.95 10.10 -25.86
N ILE A 7 -3.91 10.62 -24.63
CA ILE A 7 -3.83 9.78 -23.43
C ILE A 7 -5.10 8.90 -23.42
N PRO A 8 -4.97 7.56 -23.40
CA PRO A 8 -6.12 6.67 -23.34
C PRO A 8 -7.06 7.08 -22.20
N ARG A 9 -8.38 6.96 -22.40
CA ARG A 9 -9.39 7.31 -21.38
C ARG A 9 -9.08 6.63 -20.03
N THR A 10 -8.65 5.38 -20.08
CA THR A 10 -8.19 4.59 -18.93
C THR A 10 -7.03 5.25 -18.19
N ALA A 11 -6.00 5.67 -18.91
CA ALA A 11 -4.84 6.35 -18.32
C ALA A 11 -5.22 7.70 -17.68
N ARG A 12 -6.16 8.44 -18.28
CA ARG A 12 -6.68 9.67 -17.68
C ARG A 12 -7.50 9.40 -16.42
N ALA A 13 -8.37 8.38 -16.43
CA ALA A 13 -9.14 7.99 -15.25
C ALA A 13 -8.25 7.57 -14.09
N PHE A 14 -7.22 6.76 -14.37
CA PHE A 14 -6.22 6.38 -13.38
C PHE A 14 -5.44 7.59 -12.84
N ALA A 15 -5.02 8.51 -13.72
CA ALA A 15 -4.31 9.72 -13.29
C ALA A 15 -5.16 10.60 -12.36
N THR A 16 -6.46 10.77 -12.65
CA THR A 16 -7.40 11.47 -11.77
C THR A 16 -7.51 10.78 -10.40
N PHE A 17 -7.64 9.45 -10.40
CA PHE A 17 -7.64 8.66 -9.16
C PHE A 17 -6.34 8.86 -8.38
N ALA A 18 -5.19 8.71 -9.02
CA ALA A 18 -3.88 8.83 -8.38
C ALA A 18 -3.65 10.24 -7.81
N ALA A 19 -4.13 11.27 -8.50
CA ALA A 19 -4.09 12.66 -8.01
C ALA A 19 -4.94 12.85 -6.74
N GLY A 20 -6.12 12.23 -6.65
CA GLY A 20 -7.01 12.33 -5.49
C GLY A 20 -6.61 11.45 -4.32
N ALA A 21 -6.18 10.21 -4.58
CA ALA A 21 -5.91 9.21 -3.55
C ALA A 21 -4.42 9.10 -3.17
N GLY A 22 -3.51 9.60 -4.01
CA GLY A 22 -2.06 9.39 -3.86
C GLY A 22 -1.50 9.89 -2.54
N GLY A 23 -1.97 11.04 -2.04
CA GLY A 23 -1.57 11.58 -0.74
C GLY A 23 -1.96 10.67 0.42
N ARG A 24 -3.21 10.17 0.44
CA ARG A 24 -3.71 9.24 1.46
C ARG A 24 -2.96 7.91 1.39
N LEU A 25 -2.77 7.35 0.18
CA LEU A 25 -2.02 6.11 -0.01
C LEU A 25 -0.55 6.25 0.38
N LEU A 26 0.06 7.42 0.17
CA LEU A 26 1.43 7.70 0.62
C LEU A 26 1.52 7.78 2.14
N HIS A 27 0.53 8.40 2.79
CA HIS A 27 0.46 8.42 4.25
C HIS A 27 0.38 7.00 4.82
N LEU A 28 -0.47 6.14 4.26
CA LEU A 28 -0.54 4.73 4.65
C LEU A 28 0.79 3.99 4.43
N ALA A 29 1.43 4.20 3.28
CA ALA A 29 2.71 3.59 2.98
C ALA A 29 3.78 4.00 4.01
N ALA A 30 3.80 5.27 4.44
CA ALA A 30 4.71 5.78 5.45
C ALA A 30 4.47 5.17 6.84
N LEU A 31 3.20 4.98 7.22
CA LEU A 31 2.85 4.27 8.46
C LEU A 31 3.32 2.80 8.42
N LEU A 32 3.06 2.10 7.30
CA LEU A 32 3.50 0.71 7.11
C LEU A 32 5.02 0.58 7.19
N THR A 33 5.77 1.47 6.52
CA THR A 33 7.24 1.45 6.58
C THR A 33 7.81 2.04 7.87
N ALA A 34 6.97 2.65 8.71
CA ALA A 34 7.35 3.45 9.87
C ALA A 34 8.40 4.52 9.54
N GLU A 35 8.25 5.14 8.38
CA GLU A 35 9.02 6.31 7.99
C GLU A 35 8.25 7.59 8.33
N PRO A 36 8.93 8.68 8.72
CA PRO A 36 8.28 9.97 8.86
C PRO A 36 7.80 10.48 7.48
N PRO A 37 6.63 11.13 7.39
CA PRO A 37 5.96 11.44 6.12
C PRO A 37 6.77 12.35 5.18
N ASP A 38 7.63 13.21 5.72
CA ASP A 38 8.54 14.08 4.97
C ASP A 38 9.76 13.32 4.40
N LYS A 39 10.19 12.24 5.07
CA LYS A 39 11.38 11.44 4.70
C LYS A 39 11.04 9.95 4.57
N ALA A 40 10.16 9.63 3.62
CA ALA A 40 9.69 8.26 3.38
C ALA A 40 10.10 7.68 2.01
N PRO A 41 11.41 7.53 1.68
CA PRO A 41 11.85 6.95 0.42
C PRO A 41 11.40 5.49 0.21
N TYR A 42 11.28 4.66 1.25
CA TYR A 42 10.76 3.30 1.08
C TYR A 42 9.25 3.30 0.81
N ALA A 43 8.47 4.13 1.51
CA ALA A 43 7.04 4.30 1.30
C ALA A 43 6.73 4.76 -0.13
N ARG A 44 7.48 5.74 -0.65
CA ARG A 44 7.31 6.22 -2.04
C ARG A 44 7.56 5.09 -3.04
N ARG A 45 8.66 4.35 -2.91
CA ARG A 45 8.97 3.20 -3.80
C ARG A 45 7.89 2.12 -3.73
N LEU A 46 7.42 1.83 -2.52
CA LEU A 46 6.37 0.85 -2.27
C LEU A 46 5.06 1.28 -2.93
N LEU A 47 4.65 2.54 -2.74
CA LEU A 47 3.44 3.10 -3.35
C LEU A 47 3.53 3.11 -4.87
N THR A 48 4.63 3.56 -5.45
CA THR A 48 4.82 3.58 -6.91
C THR A 48 4.61 2.18 -7.49
N ALA A 49 5.17 1.15 -6.86
CA ALA A 49 5.00 -0.21 -7.34
C ALA A 49 3.56 -0.75 -7.15
N ALA A 50 2.87 -0.36 -6.08
CA ALA A 50 1.47 -0.70 -5.86
C ALA A 50 0.56 -0.03 -6.90
N LEU A 51 0.78 1.26 -7.19
CA LEU A 51 0.07 2.02 -8.21
C LEU A 51 0.33 1.47 -9.61
N ALA A 52 1.57 1.08 -9.93
CA ALA A 52 1.87 0.42 -11.20
C ALA A 52 1.08 -0.89 -11.38
N ARG A 53 0.91 -1.67 -10.30
CA ARG A 53 0.08 -2.88 -10.35
C ARG A 53 -1.41 -2.55 -10.49
N ALA A 54 -1.89 -1.58 -9.72
CA ALA A 54 -3.28 -1.11 -9.80
C ALA A 54 -3.63 -0.56 -11.19
N TYR A 55 -2.67 0.08 -11.87
CA TYR A 55 -2.81 0.54 -13.25
C TYR A 55 -2.85 -0.64 -14.24
N ALA A 56 -1.97 -1.62 -14.08
CA ALA A 56 -1.95 -2.80 -14.95
C ALA A 56 -3.26 -3.60 -14.89
N ASP A 57 -3.92 -3.63 -13.73
CA ASP A 57 -5.18 -4.35 -13.53
C ASP A 57 -6.42 -3.44 -13.70
N TRP A 58 -6.24 -2.16 -14.09
CA TRP A 58 -7.28 -1.13 -14.04
C TRP A 58 -8.49 -1.39 -14.93
N ASP A 59 -8.28 -1.92 -16.14
CA ASP A 59 -9.38 -2.19 -17.07
C ASP A 59 -10.20 -3.42 -16.66
N ALA A 60 -9.61 -4.38 -15.94
CA ALA A 60 -10.26 -5.63 -15.53
C ALA A 60 -11.16 -5.47 -14.29
N SER A 61 -11.21 -4.29 -13.70
CA SER A 61 -11.65 -4.10 -12.31
C SER A 61 -12.57 -2.89 -12.14
N ARG A 62 -13.45 -2.67 -13.13
CA ARG A 62 -14.38 -1.53 -13.20
C ARG A 62 -15.45 -1.53 -12.11
N ASP A 63 -15.76 -2.68 -11.50
CA ASP A 63 -16.80 -2.79 -10.47
C ASP A 63 -16.24 -2.72 -9.03
N ASP A 64 -14.91 -2.75 -8.87
CA ASP A 64 -14.25 -2.66 -7.56
C ASP A 64 -13.91 -1.21 -7.22
N ASP A 65 -13.94 -0.88 -5.92
CA ASP A 65 -13.41 0.40 -5.43
C ASP A 65 -11.90 0.51 -5.74
N PRO A 66 -11.47 1.49 -6.56
CA PRO A 66 -10.07 1.64 -6.96
C PRO A 66 -9.15 1.94 -5.77
N TYR A 67 -9.68 2.59 -4.72
CA TYR A 67 -8.92 2.88 -3.51
C TYR A 67 -8.62 1.61 -2.71
N GLU A 68 -9.65 0.79 -2.48
CA GLU A 68 -9.56 -0.51 -1.80
C GLU A 68 -8.53 -1.40 -2.49
N ARG A 69 -8.60 -1.51 -3.83
CA ARG A 69 -7.66 -2.31 -4.63
C ARG A 69 -6.22 -1.80 -4.53
N ALA A 70 -6.02 -0.49 -4.64
CA ALA A 70 -4.70 0.11 -4.48
C ALA A 70 -4.13 -0.13 -3.07
N ARG A 71 -4.96 -0.03 -2.03
CA ARG A 71 -4.57 -0.34 -0.65
C ARG A 71 -4.22 -1.82 -0.49
N GLN A 72 -4.99 -2.73 -1.08
CA GLN A 72 -4.69 -4.16 -1.05
C GLN A 72 -3.34 -4.47 -1.70
N HIS A 73 -3.07 -3.97 -2.91
CA HIS A 73 -1.76 -4.14 -3.56
C HIS A 73 -0.62 -3.58 -2.71
N LEU A 74 -0.84 -2.42 -2.07
CA LEU A 74 0.13 -1.79 -1.18
C LEU A 74 0.46 -2.68 0.03
N VAL A 75 -0.57 -3.15 0.74
CA VAL A 75 -0.43 -3.97 1.95
C VAL A 75 0.18 -5.34 1.62
N THR A 76 -0.31 -6.02 0.59
CA THR A 76 0.24 -7.32 0.16
C THR A 76 1.72 -7.20 -0.20
N ARG A 77 2.11 -6.14 -0.91
CA ARG A 77 3.51 -5.91 -1.28
C ARG A 77 4.38 -5.65 -0.06
N TYR A 78 3.90 -4.82 0.87
CA TYR A 78 4.58 -4.56 2.13
C TYR A 78 4.81 -5.87 2.91
N ALA A 79 3.75 -6.65 3.14
CA ALA A 79 3.80 -7.91 3.88
C ALA A 79 4.82 -8.89 3.28
N ARG A 80 4.80 -9.08 1.95
CA ARG A 80 5.78 -9.91 1.24
C ARG A 80 7.22 -9.41 1.44
N SER A 81 7.45 -8.11 1.26
CA SER A 81 8.79 -7.54 1.44
C SER A 81 9.29 -7.65 2.89
N ALA A 82 8.38 -7.55 3.86
CA ALA A 82 8.69 -7.68 5.28
C ALA A 82 9.02 -9.12 5.67
N TRP A 83 8.36 -10.12 5.09
CA TRP A 83 8.71 -11.53 5.27
C TRP A 83 10.10 -11.84 4.74
N HIS A 84 10.46 -11.32 3.56
CA HIS A 84 11.83 -11.45 3.04
C HIS A 84 12.87 -10.80 3.94
N ARG A 85 12.55 -9.67 4.59
CA ARG A 85 13.46 -9.00 5.54
C ARG A 85 13.59 -9.72 6.88
N ARG A 86 12.55 -10.43 7.35
CA ARG A 86 12.64 -11.28 8.55
C ARG A 86 13.56 -12.49 8.35
N LEU A 87 13.67 -12.98 7.13
CA LEU A 87 14.59 -14.05 6.75
C LEU A 87 16.04 -13.55 6.57
N ALA A 88 16.27 -12.23 6.59
CA ALA A 88 17.61 -11.65 6.49
C ALA A 88 18.28 -11.57 7.88
N PRO A 89 19.59 -11.87 8.01
CA PRO A 89 20.29 -11.96 9.30
C PRO A 89 20.39 -10.65 10.12
N ALA A 90 19.87 -9.53 9.63
CA ALA A 90 19.95 -8.20 10.24
C ALA A 90 18.57 -7.64 10.63
N GLY A 91 17.67 -8.49 11.12
CA GLY A 91 16.27 -8.20 11.43
C GLY A 91 16.03 -7.24 12.61
N ARG A 92 16.50 -6.00 12.54
CA ARG A 92 16.06 -4.92 13.45
C ARG A 92 14.82 -4.21 12.90
N PRO A 93 13.87 -3.82 13.78
CA PRO A 93 12.85 -2.85 13.42
C PRO A 93 13.57 -1.56 13.00
N SER A 94 13.57 -1.28 11.69
CA SER A 94 14.20 -0.09 11.11
C SER A 94 13.09 0.83 10.63
N GLY A 95 12.58 1.62 11.56
CA GLY A 95 11.66 2.72 11.31
C GLY A 95 11.87 3.76 12.40
N SER A 96 12.13 5.00 12.02
CA SER A 96 12.28 6.11 12.96
C SER A 96 10.95 6.79 13.30
N GLY A 97 9.85 6.35 12.67
CA GLY A 97 8.50 6.84 12.94
C GLY A 97 7.83 6.17 14.16
N PRO A 98 6.63 6.62 14.53
CA PRO A 98 5.93 6.19 15.75
C PRO A 98 5.59 4.70 15.77
N LEU A 99 5.43 4.07 14.60
CA LEU A 99 5.19 2.63 14.50
C LEU A 99 6.49 1.81 14.38
N GLY A 100 7.66 2.45 14.49
CA GLY A 100 8.97 1.82 14.37
C GLY A 100 9.20 0.61 15.29
N PRO A 101 8.77 0.64 16.56
CA PRO A 101 8.91 -0.49 17.48
C PRO A 101 8.07 -1.72 17.11
N LEU A 102 7.03 -1.57 16.28
CA LEU A 102 6.13 -2.65 15.93
C LEU A 102 6.74 -3.58 14.87
N THR A 103 6.46 -4.87 14.99
CA THR A 103 6.74 -5.83 13.92
C THR A 103 5.94 -5.46 12.66
N PRO A 104 6.38 -5.91 11.47
CA PRO A 104 5.62 -5.63 10.25
C PRO A 104 4.18 -6.18 10.25
N CYS A 105 3.88 -7.27 10.98
CA CYS A 105 2.49 -7.75 11.06
C CYS A 105 1.64 -6.83 11.92
N GLU A 106 2.13 -6.46 13.12
CA GLU A 106 1.45 -5.51 14.00
C GLU A 106 1.21 -4.16 13.31
N ARG A 107 2.18 -3.68 12.51
CA ARG A 107 2.00 -2.47 11.71
C ARG A 107 0.87 -2.59 10.70
N VAL A 108 0.77 -3.70 9.98
CA VAL A 108 -0.35 -3.90 9.04
C VAL A 108 -1.68 -3.89 9.79
N THR A 109 -1.78 -4.63 10.91
CA THR A 109 -3.01 -4.68 11.71
C THR A 109 -3.40 -3.29 12.22
N VAL A 110 -2.47 -2.55 12.83
CA VAL A 110 -2.71 -1.20 13.34
C VAL A 110 -3.14 -0.25 12.23
N VAL A 111 -2.44 -0.25 11.09
CA VAL A 111 -2.76 0.64 9.97
C VAL A 111 -4.15 0.31 9.39
N LEU A 112 -4.47 -0.96 9.18
CA LEU A 112 -5.76 -1.35 8.64
C LEU A 112 -6.92 -1.06 9.60
N ARG A 113 -6.77 -1.39 10.88
CA ARG A 113 -7.85 -1.28 11.87
C ARG A 113 -8.07 0.16 12.34
N LEU A 114 -6.98 0.88 12.67
CA LEU A 114 -7.08 2.20 13.32
C LEU A 114 -7.05 3.36 12.33
N TYR A 115 -6.29 3.26 11.23
CA TYR A 115 -6.18 4.36 10.27
C TYR A 115 -7.13 4.21 9.08
N GLU A 116 -7.52 2.98 8.75
CA GLU A 116 -8.37 2.69 7.59
C GLU A 116 -9.76 2.17 7.95
N GLY A 117 -10.01 1.82 9.23
CA GLY A 117 -11.32 1.34 9.68
C GLY A 117 -11.75 0.00 9.07
N VAL A 118 -10.83 -0.76 8.47
CA VAL A 118 -11.08 -2.06 7.85
C VAL A 118 -11.49 -3.06 8.92
N SER A 119 -12.41 -3.99 8.63
CA SER A 119 -12.83 -5.00 9.60
C SER A 119 -11.68 -5.94 10.00
N GLU A 120 -11.82 -6.61 11.13
CA GLU A 120 -10.81 -7.56 11.61
C GLU A 120 -10.66 -8.75 10.67
N GLU A 121 -11.79 -9.25 10.17
CA GLU A 121 -11.85 -10.37 9.23
C GLU A 121 -11.15 -10.02 7.92
N GLN A 122 -11.37 -8.80 7.41
CA GLN A 122 -10.71 -8.32 6.19
C GLN A 122 -9.21 -8.12 6.41
N ALA A 123 -8.79 -7.58 7.57
CA ALA A 123 -7.38 -7.44 7.91
C ALA A 123 -6.67 -8.80 8.06
N ALA A 124 -7.33 -9.77 8.70
CA ALA A 124 -6.82 -11.13 8.86
C ALA A 124 -6.72 -11.86 7.52
N ALA A 125 -7.74 -11.75 6.65
CA ALA A 125 -7.73 -12.32 5.31
C ALA A 125 -6.56 -11.78 4.47
N LEU A 126 -6.26 -10.48 4.56
CA LEU A 126 -5.12 -9.87 3.87
C LEU A 126 -3.76 -10.36 4.39
N LEU A 127 -3.69 -10.72 5.68
CA LEU A 127 -2.49 -11.25 6.31
C LEU A 127 -2.35 -12.78 6.18
N GLY A 128 -3.38 -13.47 5.68
CA GLY A 128 -3.44 -14.93 5.67
C GLY A 128 -3.48 -15.53 7.07
N LEU A 129 -3.99 -14.79 8.06
CA LEU A 129 -4.09 -15.22 9.45
C LEU A 129 -5.49 -15.77 9.74
N PRO A 130 -5.62 -16.78 10.61
CA PRO A 130 -6.91 -17.17 11.15
C PRO A 130 -7.45 -16.04 12.05
N VAL A 131 -8.75 -15.77 11.97
CA VAL A 131 -9.44 -14.88 12.93
C VAL A 131 -9.64 -15.65 14.22
N GLU A 132 -9.11 -15.18 15.34
CA GLU A 132 -9.45 -15.71 16.66
C GLU A 132 -10.92 -15.36 16.94
N ARG A 133 -11.74 -16.39 17.15
CA ARG A 133 -13.16 -16.27 17.48
C ARG A 133 -13.39 -16.54 18.96
#